data_AF-A0A960MG77-F1
#
_entry.id   AF-A0A960MG77-F1
#
_cell.length_a   1.000
_cell.length_b   1.000
_cell.length_c   1.000
_cell.angle_alpha   90.00
_cell.angle_beta   90.00
_cell.angle_gamma   90.00
#
_symmetry.space_group_name_H-M   'P 1'
#
loop_
_entity.id
_entity.type
_entity.pdbx_description
1 polymer ?
#
loop_
_entity_poly.entity_id
_entity_poly.type
_entity_poly.pdbx_seq_one_letter_code
_entity_poly.pdbx_strand_id
1 'polypeptide(L)'
;LIGVVLLWQLLARPRWWMAPAAGVVLAAAYILKSSVIPLIAAFLACAALLAVGQLWRALQRRQGADGGDGAGHESLSASGWATLVRALIVPLVFGAILFPYFRNTARMHGSPFWDVHSKHYMWMDGDEQKRFWRDAGISNAGFVPPEGHEVPSAMPYLRSHSLGEMAARLDQGWRDVVIKVKARYRGAYTVIKKWCLPALLVLGIVFWRRAWHSLRTQPVVWLFLAGLFVGYGILYAWYQAIGAGPRLILALFLPALFFATVAIYRLTEGKTLAFRGRTLSLRHAINAVALAVISIQSILLLTGDYWTVEGGR
;
A
#
# COMPACT_ATOMS: atom_id res chain seq x y z
N LEU A 1 -7.04 2.37 -3.40
CA LEU A 1 -7.63 1.03 -3.17
C LEU A 1 -7.74 0.22 -4.46
N ILE A 2 -8.50 0.66 -5.47
CA ILE A 2 -8.75 -0.11 -6.71
C ILE A 2 -7.44 -0.55 -7.38
N GLY A 3 -6.47 0.36 -7.56
CA GLY A 3 -5.15 0.00 -8.12
C GLY A 3 -4.44 -1.09 -7.31
N VAL A 4 -4.43 -1.00 -5.98
CA VAL A 4 -3.86 -2.03 -5.09
C VAL A 4 -4.57 -3.38 -5.28
N VAL A 5 -5.90 -3.39 -5.38
CA VAL A 5 -6.68 -4.62 -5.60
C VAL A 5 -6.35 -5.24 -6.95
N LEU A 6 -6.23 -4.44 -8.01
CA LEU A 6 -5.86 -4.94 -9.35
C LEU A 6 -4.45 -5.53 -9.35
N LEU A 7 -3.47 -4.86 -8.73
CA LEU A 7 -2.09 -5.37 -8.62
C LEU A 7 -2.03 -6.66 -7.78
N TRP A 8 -2.75 -6.69 -6.65
CA TRP A 8 -2.87 -7.90 -5.83
C TRP A 8 -3.48 -9.06 -6.62
N GLN A 9 -4.57 -8.83 -7.33
CA GLN A 9 -5.21 -9.86 -8.15
C GLN A 9 -4.35 -10.27 -9.35
N LEU A 10 -3.56 -9.36 -9.93
CA LEU A 10 -2.58 -9.72 -10.98
C LEU A 10 -1.52 -10.70 -10.45
N LEU A 11 -1.07 -10.55 -9.20
CA LEU A 11 -0.14 -11.50 -8.59
C LEU A 11 -0.82 -12.83 -8.22
N ALA A 12 -2.05 -12.79 -7.70
CA ALA A 12 -2.74 -13.97 -7.21
C ALA A 12 -3.46 -14.79 -8.30
N ARG A 13 -4.06 -14.12 -9.28
CA ARG A 13 -4.93 -14.68 -10.34
C ARG A 13 -4.80 -13.84 -11.63
N PRO A 14 -3.65 -13.93 -12.33
CA PRO A 14 -3.35 -13.04 -13.43
C PRO A 14 -4.33 -13.21 -14.60
N ARG A 15 -4.95 -12.11 -15.03
CA ARG A 15 -5.75 -12.01 -16.26
C ARG A 15 -5.19 -10.90 -17.14
N TRP A 16 -5.17 -11.10 -18.45
CA TRP A 16 -4.54 -10.17 -19.39
C TRP A 16 -5.12 -8.76 -19.35
N TRP A 17 -6.46 -8.61 -19.26
CA TRP A 17 -7.11 -7.30 -19.20
C TRP A 17 -6.82 -6.52 -17.90
N MET A 18 -6.40 -7.19 -16.83
CA MET A 18 -6.16 -6.55 -15.55
C MET A 18 -4.89 -5.69 -15.55
N ALA A 19 -3.90 -6.04 -16.38
CA ALA A 19 -2.67 -5.27 -16.52
C ALA A 19 -2.89 -3.86 -17.09
N PRO A 20 -3.54 -3.69 -18.27
CA PRO A 20 -3.87 -2.36 -18.76
C PRO A 20 -4.85 -1.63 -17.83
N ALA A 21 -5.84 -2.32 -17.25
CA ALA A 21 -6.75 -1.69 -16.27
C ALA A 21 -6.01 -1.16 -15.04
N ALA A 22 -5.02 -1.91 -14.51
CA ALA A 22 -4.17 -1.44 -13.43
C ALA A 22 -3.37 -0.21 -13.84
N GLY A 23 -2.75 -0.22 -15.03
CA GLY A 23 -2.01 0.93 -15.57
C GLY A 23 -2.87 2.20 -15.65
N VAL A 24 -4.10 2.09 -16.19
CA VAL A 24 -5.07 3.20 -16.28
C VAL A 24 -5.44 3.73 -14.90
N VAL A 25 -5.84 2.85 -13.98
CA VAL A 25 -6.25 3.25 -12.63
C VAL A 25 -5.11 3.89 -11.85
N LEU A 26 -3.88 3.37 -12.02
CA LEU A 26 -2.70 3.91 -11.37
C LEU A 26 -2.28 5.26 -11.98
N ALA A 27 -2.45 5.46 -13.29
CA ALA A 27 -2.20 6.75 -13.94
C ALA A 27 -3.17 7.82 -13.42
N ALA A 28 -4.47 7.50 -13.37
CA ALA A 28 -5.47 8.39 -12.78
C ALA A 28 -5.17 8.68 -11.30
N ALA A 29 -4.78 7.66 -10.53
CA ALA A 29 -4.39 7.84 -9.13
C ALA A 29 -3.13 8.69 -8.96
N TYR A 30 -2.18 8.62 -9.91
CA TYR A 30 -0.94 9.40 -9.86
C TYR A 30 -1.19 10.90 -10.05
N ILE A 31 -2.12 11.26 -10.94
CA ILE A 31 -2.56 12.67 -11.12
C ILE A 31 -3.14 13.22 -9.81
N LEU A 32 -3.86 12.39 -9.05
CA LEU A 32 -4.39 12.78 -7.73
C LEU A 32 -3.29 12.83 -6.66
N LYS A 33 -2.30 11.93 -6.75
CA LYS A 33 -1.20 11.84 -5.79
C LYS A 33 0.00 11.09 -6.35
N SER A 34 1.16 11.72 -6.33
CA SER A 34 2.44 11.18 -6.85
C SER A 34 2.95 9.91 -6.14
N SER A 35 2.34 9.51 -5.02
CA SER A 35 2.74 8.36 -4.23
C SER A 35 2.47 6.99 -4.86
N VAL A 36 2.14 6.89 -6.15
CA VAL A 36 1.84 5.63 -6.85
C VAL A 36 3.12 4.91 -7.32
N ILE A 37 4.22 5.62 -7.50
CA ILE A 37 5.48 5.04 -8.01
C ILE A 37 6.02 3.92 -7.09
N PRO A 38 6.12 4.10 -5.75
CA PRO A 38 6.56 3.03 -4.86
C PRO A 38 5.68 1.77 -4.93
N LEU A 39 4.36 1.93 -5.14
CA LEU A 39 3.43 0.82 -5.32
C LEU A 39 3.71 0.04 -6.61
N ILE A 40 3.96 0.73 -7.73
CA ILE A 40 4.33 0.07 -9.00
C ILE A 40 5.67 -0.66 -8.84
N ALA A 41 6.66 -0.01 -8.22
CA ALA A 41 7.97 -0.62 -7.99
C ALA A 41 7.87 -1.89 -7.12
N ALA A 42 7.13 -1.84 -6.01
CA ALA A 42 6.90 -3.01 -5.16
C ALA A 42 6.18 -4.15 -5.90
N PHE A 43 5.20 -3.83 -6.75
CA PHE A 43 4.53 -4.80 -7.59
C PHE A 43 5.48 -5.46 -8.60
N LEU A 44 6.28 -4.66 -9.31
CA LEU A 44 7.24 -5.16 -10.30
C LEU A 44 8.29 -6.08 -9.64
N ALA A 45 8.82 -5.69 -8.47
CA ALA A 45 9.75 -6.52 -7.72
C ALA A 45 9.11 -7.88 -7.34
N CYS A 46 7.88 -7.86 -6.83
CA CYS A 46 7.16 -9.09 -6.49
C CYS A 46 6.85 -9.94 -7.73
N ALA A 47 6.41 -9.32 -8.84
CA ALA A 47 6.14 -10.02 -10.08
C ALA A 47 7.40 -10.66 -10.68
N ALA A 48 8.54 -9.98 -10.60
CA ALA A 48 9.83 -10.53 -11.00
C ALA A 48 10.21 -11.75 -10.14
N LEU A 49 10.10 -11.66 -8.81
CA LEU A 49 10.34 -12.80 -7.91
C LEU A 49 9.42 -13.98 -8.23
N LEU A 50 8.14 -13.72 -8.50
CA LEU A 50 7.18 -14.76 -8.89
C LEU A 50 7.57 -15.41 -10.22
N ALA A 51 7.94 -14.63 -11.22
CA ALA A 51 8.34 -15.11 -12.53
C ALA A 51 9.62 -15.95 -12.45
N VAL A 52 10.64 -15.50 -11.70
CA VAL A 52 11.87 -16.27 -11.46
C VAL A 52 11.53 -17.60 -10.80
N GLY A 53 10.67 -17.61 -9.78
CA GLY A 53 10.24 -18.86 -9.13
C GLY A 53 9.48 -19.81 -10.07
N GLN A 54 8.66 -19.28 -10.99
CA GLN A 54 7.97 -20.09 -12.00
C GLN A 54 8.94 -20.68 -13.04
N LEU A 55 9.87 -19.86 -13.54
CA LEU A 55 10.91 -20.28 -14.48
C LEU A 55 11.81 -21.36 -13.86
N TRP A 56 12.25 -21.16 -12.61
CA TRP A 56 13.08 -22.13 -11.88
C TRP A 56 12.40 -23.49 -11.75
N ARG A 57 11.12 -23.52 -11.35
CA ARG A 57 10.35 -24.77 -11.25
C ARG A 57 10.15 -25.44 -12.61
N ALA A 58 10.00 -24.66 -13.68
CA ALA A 58 9.89 -25.21 -15.03
C ALA A 58 11.21 -25.87 -15.48
N LEU A 59 12.36 -25.27 -15.14
CA LEU A 59 13.69 -25.84 -15.42
C LEU A 59 13.93 -27.14 -14.64
N GLN A 60 13.62 -27.17 -13.34
CA GLN A 60 13.78 -28.37 -12.51
C GLN A 60 12.97 -29.57 -13.03
N ARG A 61 11.75 -29.33 -13.52
CA ARG A 61 10.91 -30.39 -14.09
C ARG A 61 11.46 -30.95 -15.40
N ARG A 62 12.15 -30.13 -16.21
CA ARG A 62 12.80 -30.59 -17.44
C ARG A 62 13.96 -31.53 -17.14
N GLN A 63 14.80 -31.19 -16.17
CA GLN A 63 15.92 -32.03 -15.76
C GLN A 63 15.49 -33.37 -15.14
N GLY A 64 14.34 -33.42 -14.49
CA GLY A 64 13.77 -34.67 -13.95
C GLY A 64 13.00 -35.53 -14.97
N ALA A 65 12.79 -35.03 -16.20
CA ALA A 65 11.97 -35.69 -17.21
C ALA A 65 12.77 -36.41 -18.31
N ASP A 66 14.11 -36.43 -18.25
CA ASP A 66 15.02 -37.14 -19.17
C ASP A 66 14.91 -38.69 -19.10
N GLY A 67 13.82 -39.25 -18.56
CA GLY A 67 13.61 -40.69 -18.38
C GLY A 67 12.29 -41.26 -18.91
N GLY A 68 11.46 -40.49 -19.63
CA GLY A 68 10.18 -41.02 -20.13
C GLY A 68 9.62 -40.27 -21.32
N ASP A 69 9.70 -40.90 -22.49
CA ASP A 69 9.04 -40.49 -23.73
C ASP A 69 7.53 -40.29 -23.50
N GLY A 70 7.04 -39.08 -23.73
CA GLY A 70 5.63 -38.77 -23.58
C GLY A 70 5.33 -37.29 -23.63
N ALA A 71 5.24 -36.76 -24.84
CA ALA A 71 4.89 -35.40 -25.19
C ALA A 71 3.74 -34.79 -24.34
N GLY A 72 4.12 -33.83 -23.50
CA GLY A 72 3.24 -32.76 -23.01
C GLY A 72 3.89 -31.42 -23.32
N HIS A 73 3.87 -31.02 -24.60
CA HIS A 73 4.38 -29.75 -25.12
C HIS A 73 3.57 -28.52 -24.63
N GLU A 74 3.02 -28.56 -23.41
CA GLU A 74 2.25 -27.46 -22.86
C GLU A 74 3.11 -26.53 -21.99
N SER A 75 3.46 -25.39 -22.57
CA SER A 75 3.15 -24.05 -22.04
C SER A 75 3.59 -23.69 -20.60
N LEU A 76 4.56 -24.38 -20.00
CA LEU A 76 5.00 -24.08 -18.62
C LEU A 76 6.03 -22.95 -18.54
N SER A 77 6.99 -22.86 -19.49
CA SER A 77 7.89 -21.71 -19.64
C SER A 77 7.12 -20.42 -19.96
N ALA A 78 6.00 -20.56 -20.69
CA ALA A 78 5.10 -19.46 -21.00
C ALA A 78 4.50 -18.80 -19.75
N SER A 79 4.40 -19.51 -18.61
CA SER A 79 3.80 -18.94 -17.39
C SER A 79 4.66 -17.85 -16.72
N GLY A 80 5.98 -18.07 -16.61
CA GLY A 80 6.92 -17.10 -16.03
C GLY A 80 7.07 -15.86 -16.93
N TRP A 81 7.28 -16.08 -18.22
CA TRP A 81 7.33 -15.01 -19.21
C TRP A 81 6.02 -14.23 -19.29
N ALA A 82 4.86 -14.91 -19.31
CA ALA A 82 3.56 -14.23 -19.30
C ALA A 82 3.38 -13.37 -18.04
N THR A 83 3.88 -13.81 -16.88
CA THR A 83 3.87 -13.01 -15.65
C THR A 83 4.69 -11.72 -15.83
N LEU A 84 5.91 -11.80 -16.37
CA LEU A 84 6.74 -10.62 -16.65
C LEU A 84 6.09 -9.68 -17.66
N VAL A 85 5.58 -10.21 -18.77
CA VAL A 85 4.93 -9.40 -19.81
C VAL A 85 3.72 -8.68 -19.24
N ARG A 86 2.85 -9.36 -18.48
CA ARG A 86 1.71 -8.73 -17.79
C ARG A 86 2.16 -7.67 -16.80
N ALA A 87 3.23 -7.93 -16.06
CA ALA A 87 3.77 -6.97 -15.10
C ALA A 87 4.29 -5.71 -15.81
N LEU A 88 4.96 -5.86 -16.96
CA LEU A 88 5.49 -4.75 -17.77
C LEU A 88 4.41 -3.96 -18.50
N ILE A 89 3.27 -4.57 -18.85
CA ILE A 89 2.12 -3.84 -19.42
C ILE A 89 1.63 -2.76 -18.45
N VAL A 90 1.69 -2.98 -17.13
CA VAL A 90 1.25 -2.00 -16.12
C VAL A 90 2.01 -0.66 -16.24
N PRO A 91 3.35 -0.59 -16.08
CA PRO A 91 4.11 0.64 -16.22
C PRO A 91 4.09 1.18 -17.66
N LEU A 92 3.97 0.34 -18.69
CA LEU A 92 3.86 0.80 -20.08
C LEU A 92 2.56 1.60 -20.29
N VAL A 93 1.42 1.06 -19.87
CA VAL A 93 0.12 1.76 -19.99
C VAL A 93 0.08 2.98 -19.07
N PHE A 94 0.58 2.87 -17.85
CA PHE A 94 0.75 3.99 -16.93
C PHE A 94 1.56 5.13 -17.55
N GLY A 95 2.72 4.79 -18.12
CA GLY A 95 3.62 5.74 -18.76
C GLY A 95 3.06 6.35 -20.03
N ALA A 96 2.36 5.56 -20.86
CA ALA A 96 1.72 6.05 -22.08
C ALA A 96 0.64 7.11 -21.79
N ILE A 97 -0.20 6.88 -20.78
CA ILE A 97 -1.25 7.83 -20.37
C ILE A 97 -0.64 9.11 -19.80
N LEU A 98 0.39 8.98 -18.96
CA LEU A 98 1.06 10.13 -18.33
C LEU A 98 2.15 10.75 -19.19
N PHE A 99 2.42 10.24 -20.39
CA PHE A 99 3.48 10.74 -21.25
C PHE A 99 3.40 12.25 -21.50
N PRO A 100 2.22 12.85 -21.80
CA PRO A 100 2.12 14.30 -21.95
C PRO A 100 2.50 15.06 -20.67
N TYR A 101 2.06 14.55 -19.51
CA TYR A 101 2.40 15.11 -18.21
C TYR A 101 3.91 15.04 -17.95
N PHE A 102 4.52 13.86 -18.10
CA PHE A 102 5.96 13.66 -17.89
C PHE A 102 6.81 14.50 -18.84
N ARG A 103 6.41 14.62 -20.11
CA ARG A 103 7.08 15.49 -21.08
C ARG A 103 7.03 16.96 -20.65
N ASN A 104 5.88 17.42 -20.16
CA ASN A 104 5.73 18.79 -19.69
C ASN A 104 6.56 19.04 -18.41
N THR A 105 6.49 18.14 -17.43
CA THR A 105 7.28 18.21 -16.20
C THR A 105 8.79 18.20 -16.50
N ALA A 106 9.24 17.36 -17.43
CA ALA A 106 10.64 17.33 -17.85
C ALA A 106 11.10 18.64 -18.51
N ARG A 107 10.24 19.30 -19.29
CA ARG A 107 10.54 20.61 -19.88
C ARG A 107 10.65 21.71 -18.83
N MET A 108 9.77 21.71 -17.83
CA MET A 108 9.72 22.76 -16.80
C MET A 108 10.77 22.57 -15.71
N HIS A 109 11.08 21.32 -15.33
CA HIS A 109 11.88 21.00 -14.15
C HIS A 109 13.10 20.10 -14.43
N GLY A 110 13.36 19.75 -15.69
CA GLY A 110 14.49 18.93 -16.10
C GLY A 110 14.37 17.43 -15.79
N SER A 111 13.25 16.96 -15.22
CA SER A 111 13.02 15.54 -14.94
C SER A 111 11.54 15.16 -15.09
N PRO A 112 11.21 14.01 -15.71
CA PRO A 112 9.82 13.57 -15.90
C PRO A 112 9.12 13.21 -14.58
N PHE A 113 9.88 12.80 -13.58
CA PHE A 113 9.37 12.42 -12.26
C PHE A 113 9.66 13.48 -11.20
N TRP A 114 9.83 14.74 -11.62
CA TRP A 114 10.04 15.82 -10.68
C TRP A 114 8.81 15.98 -9.77
N ASP A 115 9.05 15.88 -8.46
CA ASP A 115 8.06 16.09 -7.42
C ASP A 115 8.78 16.71 -6.21
N VAL A 116 8.39 17.93 -5.84
CA VAL A 116 9.03 18.69 -4.75
C VAL A 116 9.00 17.94 -3.41
N HIS A 117 7.98 17.12 -3.18
CA HIS A 117 7.83 16.37 -1.93
C HIS A 117 8.90 15.29 -1.79
N SER A 118 9.11 14.48 -2.83
CA SER A 118 10.11 13.41 -2.84
C SER A 118 11.53 13.90 -3.08
N LYS A 119 11.70 14.95 -3.88
CA LYS A 119 13.02 15.47 -4.27
C LYS A 119 13.66 16.33 -3.18
N HIS A 120 12.84 17.14 -2.50
CA HIS A 120 13.32 18.14 -1.55
C HIS A 120 12.71 17.95 -0.18
N TYR A 121 11.37 18.03 -0.07
CA TYR A 121 10.75 18.07 1.26
C TYR A 121 11.13 16.85 2.09
N MET A 122 11.04 15.62 1.58
CA MET A 122 11.41 14.38 2.31
C MET A 122 12.77 14.41 3.01
N TRP A 123 13.68 15.27 2.58
CA TRP A 123 15.05 15.38 3.05
C TRP A 123 15.30 16.65 3.87
N MET A 124 14.22 17.25 4.39
CA MET A 124 14.27 18.38 5.32
C MET A 124 14.08 17.93 6.77
N ASP A 125 14.68 18.67 7.70
CA ASP A 125 14.74 18.32 9.12
C ASP A 125 13.43 18.61 9.86
N GLY A 126 12.71 19.65 9.45
CA GLY A 126 11.47 20.06 10.10
C GLY A 126 10.63 21.03 9.29
N ASP A 127 9.48 21.39 9.86
CA ASP A 127 8.52 22.28 9.19
C ASP A 127 9.06 23.71 9.02
N GLU A 128 9.95 24.19 9.90
CA GLU A 128 10.61 25.50 9.75
C GLU A 128 11.43 25.59 8.47
N GLN A 129 12.33 24.63 8.27
CA GLN A 129 13.15 24.55 7.05
C GLN A 129 12.26 24.43 5.81
N LYS A 130 11.18 23.64 5.88
CA LYS A 130 10.21 23.55 4.78
C LYS A 130 9.49 24.86 4.51
N ARG A 131 9.08 25.61 5.54
CA ARG A 131 8.45 26.93 5.35
C ARG A 131 9.41 27.88 4.66
N PHE A 132 10.67 27.95 5.12
CA PHE A 132 11.72 28.74 4.47
C PHE A 132 11.85 28.41 2.97
N TRP A 133 12.05 27.14 2.61
CA TRP A 133 12.23 26.76 1.21
C TRP A 133 10.98 26.91 0.36
N ARG A 134 9.80 26.70 0.94
CA ARG A 134 8.52 26.96 0.28
C ARG A 134 8.40 28.44 -0.07
N ASP A 135 8.72 29.32 0.88
CA ASP A 135 8.61 30.77 0.72
C ASP A 135 9.69 31.30 -0.24
N ALA A 136 10.86 30.64 -0.30
CA ALA A 136 11.87 30.86 -1.35
C ALA A 136 11.46 30.36 -2.74
N GLY A 137 10.34 29.65 -2.87
CA GLY A 137 9.81 29.19 -4.16
C GLY A 137 10.46 27.91 -4.69
N ILE A 138 10.94 27.00 -3.82
CA ILE A 138 11.59 25.73 -4.23
C ILE A 138 10.76 24.86 -5.18
N SER A 139 9.43 25.04 -5.20
CA SER A 139 8.53 24.34 -6.11
C SER A 139 8.43 24.94 -7.51
N ASN A 140 8.99 26.13 -7.73
CA ASN A 140 8.79 26.88 -8.97
C ASN A 140 9.73 26.38 -10.08
N ALA A 141 9.24 26.43 -11.31
CA ALA A 141 10.10 26.21 -12.47
C ALA A 141 11.18 27.30 -12.53
N GLY A 142 12.43 26.93 -12.82
CA GLY A 142 13.56 27.87 -12.84
C GLY A 142 14.02 28.37 -11.47
N PHE A 143 13.66 27.68 -10.38
CA PHE A 143 14.10 28.02 -9.03
C PHE A 143 15.63 28.17 -8.93
N VAL A 144 16.07 29.29 -8.35
CA VAL A 144 17.46 29.57 -7.99
C VAL A 144 17.55 29.59 -6.46
N PRO A 145 18.43 28.76 -5.84
CA PRO A 145 18.58 28.76 -4.40
C PRO A 145 19.09 30.11 -3.88
N PRO A 146 18.65 30.55 -2.69
CA PRO A 146 19.26 31.70 -2.01
C PRO A 146 20.76 31.50 -1.84
N GLU A 147 21.53 32.59 -1.92
CA GLU A 147 22.99 32.54 -1.78
C GLU A 147 23.40 31.90 -0.45
N GLY A 148 24.41 31.03 -0.48
CA GLY A 148 24.94 30.34 0.70
C GLY A 148 24.09 29.16 1.20
N HIS A 149 22.96 28.84 0.57
CA HIS A 149 22.10 27.72 0.99
C HIS A 149 22.17 26.53 0.02
N GLU A 150 22.52 25.35 0.54
CA GLU A 150 22.45 24.09 -0.21
C GLU A 150 21.00 23.59 -0.28
N VAL A 151 20.55 23.21 -1.49
CA VAL A 151 19.19 22.71 -1.70
C VAL A 151 19.01 21.33 -1.04
N PRO A 152 18.00 21.13 -0.18
CA PRO A 152 17.76 19.85 0.46
C PRO A 152 17.53 18.75 -0.56
N SER A 153 18.25 17.64 -0.40
CA SER A 153 18.11 16.45 -1.23
C SER A 153 18.66 15.23 -0.49
N ALA A 154 18.47 14.04 -1.06
CA ALA A 154 18.83 12.78 -0.40
C ALA A 154 20.31 12.71 -0.03
N MET A 155 21.22 13.07 -0.93
CA MET A 155 22.65 12.86 -0.71
C MET A 155 23.25 13.79 0.35
N PRO A 156 22.98 15.12 0.37
CA PRO A 156 23.36 15.99 1.48
C PRO A 156 22.79 15.48 2.82
N TYR A 157 21.51 15.11 2.85
CA TYR A 157 20.85 14.62 4.06
C TYR A 157 21.53 13.35 4.61
N LEU A 158 21.79 12.36 3.74
CA LEU A 158 22.44 11.11 4.13
C LEU A 158 23.89 11.31 4.58
N ARG A 159 24.56 12.36 4.11
CA ARG A 159 25.93 12.70 4.54
C ARG A 159 25.96 13.47 5.86
N SER A 160 24.97 14.31 6.11
CA SER A 160 24.90 15.15 7.31
C SER A 160 24.28 14.46 8.52
N HIS A 161 23.53 13.37 8.32
CA HIS A 161 22.84 12.66 9.40
C HIS A 161 23.45 11.29 9.67
N SER A 162 23.56 10.96 10.96
CA SER A 162 23.88 9.64 11.46
C SER A 162 22.69 8.68 11.35
N LEU A 163 22.96 7.37 11.36
CA LEU A 163 21.90 6.34 11.43
C LEU A 163 21.01 6.49 12.68
N GLY A 164 21.58 6.98 13.79
CA GLY A 164 20.84 7.24 15.03
C GLY A 164 19.80 8.34 14.87
N GLU A 165 20.15 9.44 14.21
CA GLU A 165 19.22 10.55 13.93
C GLU A 165 18.13 10.13 12.95
N MET A 166 18.47 9.35 11.93
CA MET A 166 17.50 8.79 10.99
C MET A 166 16.51 7.84 11.70
N ALA A 167 17.00 7.01 12.62
CA ALA A 167 16.16 6.12 13.41
C ALA A 167 15.26 6.91 14.38
N ALA A 168 15.81 7.94 15.04
CA ALA A 168 15.05 8.82 15.92
C ALA A 168 13.93 9.55 15.16
N ARG A 169 14.20 10.02 13.93
CA ARG A 169 13.21 10.61 13.04
C ARG A 169 12.07 9.64 12.72
N LEU A 170 12.39 8.38 12.40
CA LEU A 170 11.38 7.35 12.15
C LEU A 170 10.53 7.05 13.37
N ASP A 171 11.14 6.91 14.55
CA ASP A 171 10.42 6.65 15.81
C ASP A 171 9.47 7.82 16.13
N GLN A 172 9.99 9.05 16.10
CA GLN A 172 9.18 10.25 16.34
C GLN A 172 8.03 10.35 15.32
N GLY A 173 8.34 10.15 14.04
CA GLY A 173 7.34 10.16 12.97
C GLY A 173 6.24 9.11 13.17
N TRP A 174 6.60 7.90 13.61
CA TRP A 174 5.63 6.85 13.93
C TRP A 174 4.73 7.24 15.09
N ARG A 175 5.29 7.75 16.19
CA ARG A 175 4.53 8.25 17.35
C ARG A 175 3.54 9.33 16.92
N ASP A 176 3.99 10.29 16.13
CA ASP A 176 3.18 11.39 15.64
C ASP A 176 2.06 10.93 14.69
N VAL A 177 2.35 9.97 13.81
CA VAL A 177 1.32 9.33 12.99
C VAL A 177 0.27 8.71 13.88
N VAL A 178 0.65 7.88 14.86
CA VAL A 178 -0.31 7.21 15.76
C VAL A 178 -1.13 8.21 16.56
N ILE A 179 -0.52 9.26 17.10
CA ILE A 179 -1.22 10.32 17.85
C ILE A 179 -2.26 11.00 16.97
N LYS A 180 -1.89 11.42 15.75
CA LYS A 180 -2.81 12.12 14.85
C LYS A 180 -3.92 11.22 14.32
N VAL A 181 -3.65 9.94 14.10
CA VAL A 181 -4.70 8.96 13.76
C VAL A 181 -5.71 8.81 14.89
N LYS A 182 -5.23 8.67 16.13
CA LYS A 182 -6.09 8.56 17.31
C LYS A 182 -6.96 9.80 17.48
N ALA A 183 -6.36 10.99 17.33
CA ALA A 183 -7.06 12.26 17.51
C ALA A 183 -8.09 12.51 16.42
N ARG A 184 -7.71 12.35 15.14
CA ARG A 184 -8.56 12.77 14.01
C ARG A 184 -9.50 11.68 13.49
N TYR A 185 -9.17 10.41 13.74
CA TYR A 185 -9.94 9.26 13.28
C TYR A 185 -10.31 8.33 14.44
N ARG A 186 -10.66 8.90 15.59
CA ARG A 186 -10.93 8.15 16.83
C ARG A 186 -11.88 6.97 16.63
N GLY A 187 -12.99 7.18 15.91
CA GLY A 187 -13.96 6.13 15.60
C GLY A 187 -13.35 4.99 14.77
N ALA A 188 -12.78 5.32 13.62
CA ALA A 188 -12.15 4.35 12.72
C ALA A 188 -10.96 3.60 13.36
N TYR A 189 -10.12 4.31 14.11
CA TYR A 189 -9.03 3.72 14.90
C TYR A 189 -9.57 2.74 15.96
N THR A 190 -10.64 3.11 16.65
CA THR A 190 -11.29 2.26 17.65
C THR A 190 -11.86 1.00 17.02
N VAL A 191 -12.52 1.12 15.86
CA VAL A 191 -13.04 -0.03 15.10
C VAL A 191 -11.92 -0.99 14.72
N ILE A 192 -10.84 -0.49 14.10
CA ILE A 192 -9.72 -1.35 13.72
C ILE A 192 -9.06 -2.00 14.94
N LYS A 193 -8.70 -1.20 15.95
CA LYS A 193 -7.92 -1.67 17.09
C LYS A 193 -8.71 -2.62 17.99
N LYS A 194 -9.96 -2.29 18.31
CA LYS A 194 -10.76 -3.07 19.27
C LYS A 194 -11.52 -4.22 18.63
N TRP A 195 -11.81 -4.15 17.33
CA TRP A 195 -12.65 -5.15 16.67
C TRP A 195 -11.93 -5.87 15.53
N CYS A 196 -11.43 -5.16 14.52
CA CYS A 196 -10.85 -5.83 13.33
C CYS A 196 -9.59 -6.62 13.66
N LEU A 197 -8.63 -6.04 14.38
CA LEU A 197 -7.36 -6.70 14.72
C LEU A 197 -7.57 -7.92 15.63
N PRO A 198 -8.33 -7.82 16.75
CA PRO A 198 -8.62 -8.99 17.57
C PRO A 198 -9.41 -10.07 16.82
N ALA A 199 -10.40 -9.70 16.00
CA ALA A 199 -11.14 -10.65 15.19
C ALA A 199 -10.22 -11.38 14.21
N LEU A 200 -9.35 -10.66 13.50
CA LEU A 200 -8.36 -11.27 12.61
C LEU A 200 -7.39 -12.18 13.36
N LEU A 201 -6.95 -11.80 14.56
CA LEU A 201 -6.06 -12.61 15.38
C LEU A 201 -6.75 -13.91 15.81
N VAL A 202 -7.96 -13.81 16.38
CA VAL A 202 -8.75 -14.98 16.80
C VAL A 202 -9.05 -15.88 15.62
N LEU A 203 -9.52 -15.34 14.49
CA LEU A 203 -9.77 -16.12 13.28
C LEU A 203 -8.48 -16.74 12.72
N GLY A 204 -7.36 -16.01 12.78
CA GLY A 204 -6.06 -16.50 12.38
C GLY A 204 -5.58 -17.67 13.23
N ILE A 205 -5.86 -17.67 14.53
CA ILE A 205 -5.54 -18.78 15.44
C ILE A 205 -6.51 -19.96 15.24
N VAL A 206 -7.81 -19.69 15.24
CA VAL A 206 -8.86 -20.73 15.07
C VAL A 206 -8.73 -21.43 13.72
N PHE A 207 -8.40 -20.68 12.67
CA PHE A 207 -8.23 -21.20 11.31
C PHE A 207 -6.76 -21.22 10.88
N TRP A 208 -5.82 -21.44 11.82
CA TRP A 208 -4.38 -21.33 11.56
C TRP A 208 -3.89 -22.18 10.40
N ARG A 209 -4.42 -23.41 10.23
CA ARG A 209 -4.06 -24.28 9.11
C ARG A 209 -4.40 -23.64 7.75
N ARG A 210 -5.56 -22.98 7.64
CA ARG A 210 -5.97 -22.26 6.42
C ARG A 210 -5.12 -21.01 6.21
N ALA A 211 -4.88 -20.24 7.27
CA ALA A 211 -4.04 -19.05 7.21
C ALA A 211 -2.61 -19.41 6.77
N TRP A 212 -2.03 -20.45 7.37
CA TRP A 212 -0.71 -20.96 7.05
C TRP A 212 -0.61 -21.55 5.65
N HIS A 213 -1.64 -22.30 5.23
CA HIS A 213 -1.72 -22.79 3.86
C HIS A 213 -1.77 -21.64 2.84
N SER A 214 -2.54 -20.57 3.12
CA SER A 214 -2.55 -19.37 2.29
C SER A 214 -1.16 -18.70 2.21
N LEU A 215 -0.47 -18.57 3.34
CA LEU A 215 0.88 -18.01 3.40
C LEU A 215 1.88 -18.82 2.56
N ARG A 216 1.83 -20.15 2.66
CA ARG A 216 2.72 -21.06 1.92
C ARG A 216 2.41 -21.17 0.44
N THR A 217 1.14 -21.06 0.05
CA THR A 217 0.74 -21.17 -1.36
C THR A 217 0.94 -19.88 -2.14
N GLN A 218 0.88 -18.72 -1.48
CA GLN A 218 1.00 -17.40 -2.12
C GLN A 218 1.99 -16.47 -1.41
N PRO A 219 3.25 -16.89 -1.17
CA PRO A 219 4.20 -16.13 -0.37
C PRO A 219 4.51 -14.75 -0.98
N VAL A 220 4.59 -14.66 -2.31
CA VAL A 220 4.85 -13.39 -3.02
C VAL A 220 3.70 -12.39 -2.84
N VAL A 221 2.46 -12.88 -2.80
CA VAL A 221 1.28 -12.02 -2.57
C VAL A 221 1.34 -11.43 -1.16
N TRP A 222 1.68 -12.24 -0.17
CA TRP A 222 1.86 -11.76 1.20
C TRP A 222 3.06 -10.83 1.35
N LEU A 223 4.17 -11.10 0.64
CA LEU A 223 5.31 -10.19 0.57
C LEU A 223 4.92 -8.84 -0.01
N PHE A 224 4.12 -8.82 -1.10
CA PHE A 224 3.61 -7.59 -1.69
C PHE A 224 2.72 -6.81 -0.70
N LEU A 225 1.79 -7.48 -0.02
CA LEU A 225 0.92 -6.82 0.97
C LEU A 225 1.70 -6.31 2.17
N ALA A 226 2.63 -7.11 2.71
CA ALA A 226 3.50 -6.70 3.81
C ALA A 226 4.37 -5.52 3.41
N GLY A 227 5.04 -5.59 2.24
CA GLY A 227 5.85 -4.51 1.69
C GLY A 227 5.04 -3.24 1.44
N LEU A 228 3.79 -3.36 1.00
CA LEU A 228 2.87 -2.23 0.87
C LEU A 228 2.64 -1.54 2.21
N PHE A 229 2.21 -2.28 3.24
CA PHE A 229 1.88 -1.67 4.54
C PHE A 229 3.11 -1.17 5.28
N VAL A 230 4.19 -1.96 5.30
CA VAL A 230 5.44 -1.60 5.99
C VAL A 230 6.14 -0.47 5.24
N GLY A 231 6.30 -0.58 3.93
CA GLY A 231 7.01 0.41 3.12
C GLY A 231 6.33 1.78 3.16
N TYR A 232 5.01 1.84 2.96
CA TYR A 232 4.29 3.12 3.11
C TYR A 232 4.22 3.59 4.56
N GLY A 233 4.17 2.68 5.53
CA GLY A 233 4.26 3.03 6.95
C GLY A 233 5.56 3.76 7.27
N ILE A 234 6.69 3.23 6.78
CA ILE A 234 8.02 3.85 6.91
C ILE A 234 8.06 5.19 6.19
N LEU A 235 7.61 5.26 4.93
CA LEU A 235 7.57 6.52 4.17
C LEU A 235 6.73 7.60 4.86
N TYR A 236 5.62 7.22 5.49
CA TYR A 236 4.77 8.15 6.20
C TYR A 236 5.38 8.60 7.52
N ALA A 237 5.97 7.69 8.29
CA ALA A 237 6.72 8.05 9.48
C ALA A 237 7.86 9.02 9.12
N TRP A 238 8.61 8.71 8.07
CA TRP A 238 9.70 9.56 7.59
C TRP A 238 9.25 10.97 7.19
N TYR A 239 8.14 11.05 6.45
CA TYR A 239 7.59 12.32 5.96
C TYR A 239 6.95 13.16 7.07
N GLN A 240 6.57 12.53 8.18
CA GLN A 240 5.79 13.16 9.23
C GLN A 240 6.48 14.35 9.89
N ALA A 241 7.82 14.33 9.98
CA ALA A 241 8.64 15.41 10.55
C ALA A 241 8.41 16.78 9.88
N ILE A 242 7.86 16.78 8.67
CA ILE A 242 7.84 17.97 7.79
C ILE A 242 6.42 18.32 7.35
N GLY A 243 5.42 17.48 7.59
CA GLY A 243 4.11 17.72 7.00
C GLY A 243 3.11 16.66 7.38
N ALA A 244 2.35 16.94 8.43
CA ALA A 244 1.39 16.01 8.98
C ALA A 244 0.01 16.16 8.36
N GLY A 245 -0.17 15.54 7.20
CA GLY A 245 -1.48 15.39 6.59
C GLY A 245 -2.17 14.09 7.03
N PRO A 246 -3.40 14.13 7.57
CA PRO A 246 -4.15 12.91 7.93
C PRO A 246 -4.53 12.08 6.68
N ARG A 247 -4.33 12.66 5.48
CA ARG A 247 -4.52 12.07 4.15
C ARG A 247 -3.55 10.93 3.85
N LEU A 248 -2.39 10.88 4.51
CA LEU A 248 -1.41 9.80 4.30
C LEU A 248 -1.92 8.52 4.95
N ILE A 249 -2.39 8.56 6.19
CA ILE A 249 -2.93 7.38 6.88
C ILE A 249 -4.13 6.78 6.15
N LEU A 250 -5.06 7.62 5.66
CA LEU A 250 -6.25 7.13 4.96
C LEU A 250 -5.91 6.26 3.73
N ALA A 251 -4.77 6.52 3.09
CA ALA A 251 -4.33 5.74 1.94
C ALA A 251 -3.98 4.29 2.31
N LEU A 252 -3.61 4.00 3.56
CA LEU A 252 -3.41 2.64 4.08
C LEU A 252 -4.63 2.07 4.79
N PHE A 253 -5.45 2.94 5.39
CA PHE A 253 -6.65 2.52 6.11
C PHE A 253 -7.62 1.72 5.23
N LEU A 254 -7.98 2.25 4.05
CA LEU A 254 -8.94 1.57 3.16
C LEU A 254 -8.41 0.22 2.61
N PRO A 255 -7.15 0.12 2.13
CA PRO A 255 -6.54 -1.17 1.83
C PRO A 255 -6.54 -2.13 3.01
N ALA A 256 -6.18 -1.67 4.22
CA ALA A 256 -6.15 -2.52 5.41
C ALA A 256 -7.53 -3.09 5.73
N LEU A 257 -8.57 -2.23 5.71
CA LEU A 257 -9.95 -2.66 5.93
C LEU A 257 -10.40 -3.66 4.87
N PHE A 258 -10.13 -3.38 3.59
CA PHE A 258 -10.47 -4.28 2.49
C PHE A 258 -9.81 -5.66 2.66
N PHE A 259 -8.50 -5.71 2.90
CA PHE A 259 -7.80 -6.98 3.07
C PHE A 259 -8.19 -7.71 4.36
N ALA A 260 -8.50 -6.98 5.43
CA ALA A 260 -9.09 -7.55 6.64
C ALA A 260 -10.42 -8.24 6.33
N THR A 261 -11.34 -7.56 5.62
CA THR A 261 -12.62 -8.15 5.21
C THR A 261 -12.44 -9.36 4.31
N VAL A 262 -11.52 -9.29 3.34
CA VAL A 262 -11.20 -10.44 2.47
C VAL A 262 -10.65 -11.61 3.27
N ALA A 263 -9.75 -11.36 4.23
CA ALA A 263 -9.19 -12.41 5.09
C ALA A 263 -10.27 -13.06 5.95
N ILE A 264 -11.11 -12.27 6.62
CA ILE A 264 -12.26 -12.75 7.39
C ILE A 264 -13.17 -13.62 6.50
N TYR A 265 -13.50 -13.12 5.30
CA TYR A 265 -14.35 -13.83 4.36
C TYR A 265 -13.77 -15.19 3.97
N ARG A 266 -12.48 -15.24 3.62
CA ARG A 266 -11.80 -16.48 3.21
C ARG A 266 -11.63 -17.47 4.36
N LEU A 267 -11.29 -17.01 5.55
CA LEU A 267 -11.08 -17.88 6.71
C LEU A 267 -12.39 -18.57 7.13
N THR A 268 -13.50 -17.84 7.01
CA THR A 268 -14.84 -18.31 7.43
C THR A 268 -15.65 -18.98 6.32
N GLU A 269 -15.09 -19.11 5.11
CA GLU A 269 -15.73 -19.76 3.97
C GLU A 269 -16.14 -21.22 4.31
N GLY A 270 -17.42 -21.53 4.08
CA GLY A 270 -18.04 -22.82 4.37
C GLY A 270 -18.22 -23.14 5.87
N LYS A 271 -18.11 -22.17 6.77
CA LYS A 271 -18.28 -22.39 8.22
C LYS A 271 -19.65 -21.91 8.70
N THR A 272 -20.27 -22.74 9.54
CA THR A 272 -21.58 -22.49 10.16
C THR A 272 -21.46 -22.57 11.68
N LEU A 273 -22.27 -21.77 12.36
CA LEU A 273 -22.51 -21.81 13.79
C LEU A 273 -23.88 -22.46 14.03
N ALA A 274 -23.95 -23.45 14.90
CA ALA A 274 -25.21 -23.97 15.39
C ALA A 274 -25.67 -23.12 16.59
N PHE A 275 -26.87 -22.55 16.52
CA PHE A 275 -27.46 -21.79 17.61
C PHE A 275 -28.95 -22.09 17.72
N ARG A 276 -29.39 -22.61 18.87
CA ARG A 276 -30.80 -22.96 19.16
C ARG A 276 -31.48 -23.76 18.04
N GLY A 277 -30.81 -24.81 17.56
CA GLY A 277 -31.34 -25.68 16.49
C GLY A 277 -31.31 -25.08 15.08
N ARG A 278 -30.82 -23.85 14.90
CA ARG A 278 -30.62 -23.22 13.58
C ARG A 278 -29.14 -23.18 13.22
N THR A 279 -28.84 -23.33 11.93
CA THR A 279 -27.49 -23.15 11.39
C THR A 279 -27.36 -21.74 10.82
N LEU A 280 -26.45 -20.95 11.36
CA LEU A 280 -26.14 -19.61 10.87
C LEU A 280 -24.77 -19.62 10.21
N SER A 281 -24.63 -19.05 9.01
CA SER A 281 -23.30 -18.87 8.44
C SER A 281 -22.46 -17.97 9.34
N LEU A 282 -21.24 -18.42 9.68
CA LEU A 282 -20.29 -17.64 10.47
C LEU A 282 -20.00 -16.27 9.82
N ARG A 283 -20.03 -16.21 8.48
CA ARG A 283 -19.92 -14.96 7.72
C ARG A 283 -21.02 -13.96 8.05
N HIS A 284 -22.28 -14.42 8.06
CA HIS A 284 -23.42 -13.56 8.37
C HIS A 284 -23.36 -13.07 9.82
N ALA A 285 -22.95 -13.95 10.75
CA ALA A 285 -22.75 -13.56 12.15
C ALA A 285 -21.69 -12.45 12.29
N ILE A 286 -20.52 -12.61 11.67
CA ILE A 286 -19.45 -11.60 11.73
C ILE A 286 -19.86 -10.30 11.05
N ASN A 287 -20.51 -10.37 9.88
CA ASN A 287 -21.00 -9.18 9.20
C ASN A 287 -22.08 -8.44 10.01
N ALA A 288 -22.98 -9.17 10.68
CA ALA A 288 -24.00 -8.58 11.55
C ALA A 288 -23.36 -7.88 12.75
N VAL A 289 -22.36 -8.49 13.41
CA VAL A 289 -21.60 -7.87 14.50
C VAL A 289 -20.85 -6.63 14.00
N ALA A 290 -20.17 -6.73 12.85
CA ALA A 290 -19.46 -5.59 12.26
C ALA A 290 -20.41 -4.43 11.94
N LEU A 291 -21.57 -4.73 11.33
CA LEU A 291 -22.60 -3.73 11.04
C LEU A 291 -23.12 -3.09 12.34
N ALA A 292 -23.44 -3.89 13.36
CA ALA A 292 -23.91 -3.38 14.65
C ALA A 292 -22.86 -2.46 15.30
N VAL A 293 -21.58 -2.85 15.30
CA VAL A 293 -20.48 -2.03 15.81
C VAL A 293 -20.36 -0.73 15.03
N ILE A 294 -20.38 -0.78 13.69
CA ILE A 294 -20.29 0.40 12.83
C ILE A 294 -21.49 1.32 13.06
N SER A 295 -22.71 0.78 13.14
CA SER A 295 -23.92 1.55 13.40
C SER A 295 -23.89 2.22 14.76
N ILE A 296 -23.54 1.49 15.83
CA ILE A 296 -23.40 2.06 17.18
C ILE A 296 -22.33 3.16 17.19
N GLN A 297 -21.16 2.93 16.58
CA GLN A 297 -20.11 3.95 16.51
C GLN A 297 -20.53 5.16 15.69
N SER A 298 -21.25 4.95 14.59
CA SER A 298 -21.77 6.05 13.75
C SER A 298 -22.79 6.88 14.52
N ILE A 299 -23.70 6.23 15.26
CA ILE A 299 -24.64 6.92 16.15
C ILE A 299 -23.88 7.70 17.22
N LEU A 300 -22.93 7.07 17.94
CA LEU A 300 -22.15 7.74 18.98
C LEU A 300 -21.32 8.91 18.47
N LEU A 301 -20.79 8.85 17.24
CA LEU A 301 -20.12 9.98 16.60
C LEU A 301 -21.12 11.08 16.25
N LEU A 302 -22.24 10.72 15.61
CA LEU A 302 -23.29 11.65 15.22
C LEU A 302 -24.02 12.26 16.42
N THR A 303 -24.02 11.64 17.59
CA THR A 303 -24.63 12.22 18.79
C THR A 303 -23.60 12.86 19.70
N GLY A 304 -22.39 12.31 19.81
CA GLY A 304 -21.32 12.81 20.69
C GLY A 304 -20.64 14.09 20.21
N ASP A 305 -20.47 14.27 18.89
CA ASP A 305 -19.86 15.50 18.36
C ASP A 305 -20.85 16.69 18.37
N TYR A 306 -22.17 16.45 18.37
CA TYR A 306 -23.16 17.54 18.54
C TYR A 306 -23.08 18.19 19.92
N TRP A 307 -22.71 17.45 20.97
CA TRP A 307 -22.61 18.00 22.33
C TRP A 307 -21.29 18.75 22.61
N THR A 308 -20.27 18.60 21.75
CA THR A 308 -18.96 19.23 21.97
C THR A 308 -18.69 20.43 21.06
N VAL A 309 -19.45 20.61 19.98
CA VAL A 309 -19.31 21.77 19.07
C VAL A 309 -20.10 23.00 19.55
N GLU A 310 -21.17 22.85 20.34
CA GLU A 310 -21.88 23.99 20.94
C GLU A 310 -21.36 24.41 22.34
N GLY A 311 -20.39 23.68 22.91
CA GLY A 311 -19.94 23.85 24.29
C GLY A 311 -18.49 24.29 24.49
N GLY A 312 -17.82 24.86 23.48
CA GLY A 312 -16.40 25.23 23.56
C GLY A 312 -16.07 26.58 22.96
N ARG A 313 -16.23 27.64 23.77
CA ARG A 313 -15.45 28.87 23.68
C ARG A 313 -14.00 28.60 24.09
#